data_AF-X1IKR1-F1
#
_entry.id   AF-X1IKR1-F1
#
_cell.length_a   1.000
_cell.length_b   1.000
_cell.length_c   1.000
_cell.angle_alpha   90.00
_cell.angle_beta   90.00
_cell.angle_gamma   90.00
#
_symmetry.space_group_name_H-M   'P 1'
#
loop_
_entity.id
_entity.type
_entity.pdbx_description
1 polymer ?
#
loop_
_entity_poly.entity_id
_entity_poly.type
_entity_poly.pdbx_seq_one_letter_code
_entity_poly.pdbx_strand_id
1 'polypeptide(L)'
;TRIIEIKHTTGQKHNKTTIVREYPMAEGEPYYPVPTSENEELYQKYKSKADKLNNIYLIGRLAQYKYLNTDQVIDKSLKLFDRIKNE
;
A
#
# COMPACT_ATOMS: atom_id res chain seq x y z
N THR A 1 -11.21 10.65 9.86
CA THR A 1 -12.64 10.56 9.53
C THR A 1 -13.41 9.62 10.44
N ARG A 2 -12.78 8.69 11.16
CA ARG A 2 -13.44 7.65 11.95
C ARG A 2 -12.77 7.43 13.30
N ILE A 3 -13.48 6.72 14.19
CA ILE A 3 -12.96 6.23 15.46
C ILE A 3 -12.96 4.70 15.39
N ILE A 4 -11.84 4.07 15.74
CA ILE A 4 -11.68 2.62 15.78
C ILE A 4 -11.43 2.21 17.23
N GLU A 5 -12.23 1.29 17.75
CA GLU A 5 -11.95 0.63 19.03
C GLU A 5 -11.33 -0.74 18.77
N ILE A 6 -10.06 -0.90 19.14
CA ILE A 6 -9.22 -2.02 18.71
C ILE A 6 -9.70 -3.37 19.27
N LYS A 7 -10.31 -3.36 20.47
CA LYS A 7 -10.80 -4.58 21.13
C LYS A 7 -11.84 -5.34 20.32
N HIS A 8 -12.67 -4.64 19.54
CA HIS A 8 -13.67 -5.31 18.69
C HIS A 8 -13.02 -6.08 17.54
N THR A 9 -11.90 -5.59 17.00
CA THR A 9 -11.16 -6.27 15.94
C THR A 9 -10.34 -7.44 16.47
N THR A 10 -9.75 -7.32 17.65
CA THR A 10 -8.84 -8.34 18.21
C THR A 10 -9.52 -9.36 19.12
N GLY A 11 -10.73 -9.08 19.61
CA GLY A 11 -11.43 -9.91 20.60
C GLY A 11 -10.84 -9.83 22.01
N GLN A 12 -9.96 -8.88 22.29
CA GLN A 12 -9.27 -8.77 23.58
C GLN A 12 -10.24 -8.50 24.75
N LYS A 13 -10.14 -9.29 25.81
CA LYS A 13 -10.86 -9.07 27.09
C LYS A 13 -9.99 -8.26 28.06
N HIS A 14 -10.44 -7.05 28.39
CA HIS A 14 -9.72 -6.15 29.29
C HIS A 14 -10.67 -5.08 29.87
N ASN A 15 -10.43 -4.63 31.11
CA ASN A 15 -11.29 -3.65 31.80
C ASN A 15 -11.19 -2.22 31.21
N LYS A 16 -10.14 -1.94 30.45
CA LYS A 16 -9.96 -0.69 29.69
C LYS A 16 -9.99 -0.96 28.19
N THR A 17 -10.12 0.10 27.41
CA THR A 17 -10.08 0.05 25.95
C THR A 17 -9.16 1.13 25.37
N THR A 18 -8.72 0.91 24.14
CA THR A 18 -7.93 1.87 23.37
C THR A 18 -8.68 2.19 22.09
N ILE A 19 -8.86 3.48 21.84
CA ILE A 19 -9.45 4.00 20.61
C ILE A 19 -8.40 4.74 19.79
N VAL A 20 -8.57 4.72 18.46
CA VAL A 20 -7.79 5.50 17.52
C VAL A 20 -8.74 6.43 16.77
N ARG A 21 -8.41 7.72 16.74
CA ARG A 21 -9.11 8.70 15.90
C ARG A 21 -8.22 9.04 14.72
N GLU A 22 -8.73 8.84 13.52
CA GLU A 22 -7.98 9.15 12.31
C GLU A 22 -8.35 10.54 11.78
N TYR A 23 -7.38 11.26 11.23
CA TYR A 23 -7.59 12.57 10.61
C TYR A 23 -6.90 12.57 9.24
N PRO A 24 -7.62 12.91 8.14
CA PRO A 24 -6.98 13.02 6.83
C PRO A 24 -6.03 14.22 6.83
N MET A 25 -4.84 14.04 6.25
CA MET A 25 -3.84 15.09 6.11
C MET A 25 -3.29 15.08 4.68
N ALA A 26 -3.01 16.27 4.16
CA ALA A 26 -2.41 16.43 2.83
C ALA A 26 -0.90 16.11 2.84
N GLU A 27 -0.24 16.36 3.97
CA GLU A 27 1.18 16.14 4.18
C GLU A 27 1.41 15.06 5.24
N GLY A 28 2.58 14.41 5.18
CA GLY A 28 2.98 13.33 6.07
C GLY A 28 3.27 12.02 5.33
N GLU A 29 3.16 10.91 6.06
CA GLU A 29 3.41 9.57 5.51
C GLU A 29 2.41 9.22 4.39
N PRO A 30 2.87 8.70 3.23
CA PRO A 30 2.00 8.42 2.10
C PRO A 30 1.21 7.13 2.31
N TYR A 31 -0.01 7.22 2.84
CA TYR A 31 -0.85 6.04 3.09
C TYR A 31 -1.67 5.56 1.88
N TYR A 32 -2.11 6.49 1.03
CA TYR A 32 -3.05 6.21 -0.06
C TYR A 32 -2.64 6.94 -1.36
N PRO A 33 -2.70 6.28 -2.52
CA PRO A 33 -2.62 6.98 -3.80
C PRO A 33 -3.89 7.82 -4.02
N VAL A 34 -3.81 8.83 -4.89
CA VAL A 34 -4.93 9.70 -5.25
C VAL A 34 -5.20 9.50 -6.74
N PRO A 35 -6.15 8.61 -7.13
CA PRO A 35 -6.38 8.25 -8.53
C PRO A 35 -6.97 9.43 -9.30
N THR A 36 -6.13 10.13 -10.05
CA THR A 36 -6.50 11.18 -11.00
C THR A 36 -5.76 10.95 -12.31
N SER A 37 -6.28 11.49 -13.41
CA SER A 37 -5.64 11.38 -14.73
C SER A 37 -4.22 11.94 -14.69
N GLU A 38 -4.02 13.10 -14.06
CA GLU A 38 -2.71 13.76 -13.91
C GLU A 38 -1.71 12.89 -13.12
N ASN A 39 -2.15 12.31 -12.00
CA ASN A 39 -1.29 11.46 -11.18
C ASN A 39 -0.95 10.15 -11.88
N GLU A 40 -1.89 9.59 -12.66
CA GLU A 40 -1.65 8.40 -13.47
C GLU A 40 -0.62 8.70 -14.58
N GLU A 41 -0.76 9.81 -15.29
CA GLU A 41 0.23 10.25 -16.28
C GLU A 41 1.63 10.43 -15.67
N LEU A 42 1.70 11.01 -14.47
CA LEU A 42 2.96 11.16 -13.74
C LEU A 42 3.54 9.79 -13.33
N TYR A 43 2.70 8.89 -12.82
CA TYR A 43 3.10 7.53 -12.47
C TYR A 43 3.65 6.78 -13.70
N GLN A 44 3.01 6.89 -14.87
CA GLN A 44 3.50 6.23 -16.08
C GLN A 44 4.90 6.72 -16.51
N LYS A 45 5.21 8.01 -16.31
CA LYS A 45 6.56 8.55 -16.53
C LYS A 45 7.59 7.91 -15.59
N TYR A 46 7.26 7.73 -14.32
CA TYR A 46 8.14 7.05 -13.36
C TYR A 46 8.26 5.55 -13.63
N LYS A 47 7.16 4.88 -13.94
CA LYS A 47 7.14 3.46 -14.33
C LYS A 47 8.05 3.22 -15.53
N SER A 48 7.96 4.06 -16.57
CA SER A 48 8.82 3.96 -17.76
C SER A 48 10.31 4.14 -17.46
N LYS A 49 10.66 4.89 -16.41
CA LYS A 49 12.04 5.02 -15.93
C LYS A 49 12.45 3.80 -15.10
N ALA A 50 11.56 3.32 -14.24
CA ALA A 50 11.79 2.15 -13.40
C ALA A 50 11.95 0.86 -14.24
N ASP A 51 11.18 0.71 -15.31
CA ASP A 51 11.26 -0.44 -16.24
C ASP A 51 12.63 -0.55 -16.94
N LYS A 52 13.46 0.50 -16.90
CA LYS A 52 14.84 0.50 -17.44
C LYS A 52 15.90 0.11 -16.40
N LEU A 53 15.52 -0.03 -15.13
CA LEU A 53 16.46 -0.40 -14.06
C LEU A 53 16.65 -1.92 -14.07
N ASN A 54 17.90 -2.35 -14.22
CA ASN A 54 18.24 -3.77 -14.15
C ASN A 54 18.31 -4.22 -12.69
N ASN A 55 17.92 -5.46 -12.42
CA ASN A 55 17.98 -6.10 -11.10
C ASN A 55 17.21 -5.37 -9.98
N ILE A 56 16.24 -4.52 -10.34
CA ILE A 56 15.36 -3.83 -9.39
C ILE A 56 13.91 -4.19 -9.76
N TYR A 57 13.17 -4.71 -8.78
CA TYR A 57 11.76 -5.07 -8.95
C TYR A 57 10.89 -4.23 -8.01
N LEU A 58 10.05 -3.35 -8.58
CA LEU A 58 9.16 -2.47 -7.81
C LEU A 58 7.78 -3.12 -7.60
N ILE A 59 7.41 -3.28 -6.32
CA ILE A 59 6.16 -3.94 -5.93
C ILE A 59 5.54 -3.32 -4.68
N GLY A 60 4.22 -3.43 -4.58
CA GLY A 60 3.44 -2.95 -3.43
C GLY A 60 2.74 -1.62 -3.70
N ARG A 61 1.97 -1.17 -2.70
CA ARG A 61 1.07 -0.01 -2.78
C ARG A 61 1.78 1.26 -3.28
N LEU A 62 2.91 1.58 -2.68
CA LEU A 62 3.67 2.80 -2.98
C LEU A 62 4.45 2.68 -4.27
N ALA A 63 5.16 1.57 -4.47
CA ALA A 63 6.02 1.37 -5.63
C ALA A 63 5.23 1.30 -6.95
N GLN A 64 4.00 0.77 -6.90
CA GLN A 64 3.14 0.61 -8.07
C GLN A 64 2.02 1.66 -8.13
N TYR A 65 2.00 2.63 -7.22
CA TYR A 65 0.98 3.67 -7.10
C TYR A 65 -0.46 3.13 -7.19
N LYS A 66 -0.75 2.06 -6.45
CA LYS A 66 -2.05 1.35 -6.51
C LYS A 66 -2.66 1.18 -5.14
N TYR A 67 -3.97 1.38 -5.06
CA TYR A 67 -4.73 1.03 -3.87
C TYR A 67 -4.80 -0.49 -3.75
N LEU A 68 -4.03 -1.05 -2.82
CA LEU A 68 -3.93 -2.50 -2.60
C LEU A 68 -4.20 -2.85 -1.14
N ASN A 69 -5.03 -3.87 -0.91
CA ASN A 69 -5.20 -4.51 0.39
C ASN A 69 -4.01 -5.44 0.68
N THR A 70 -3.88 -5.87 1.94
CA THR A 70 -2.75 -6.70 2.39
C THR A 70 -2.66 -8.03 1.64
N ASP A 71 -3.78 -8.71 1.43
CA ASP A 71 -3.87 -9.96 0.67
C ASP A 71 -3.39 -9.80 -0.78
N GLN A 72 -3.77 -8.70 -1.44
CA GLN A 72 -3.37 -8.40 -2.81
C GLN A 72 -1.87 -8.12 -2.92
N VAL A 73 -1.29 -7.44 -1.92
CA VAL A 73 0.17 -7.21 -1.87
C VAL A 73 0.91 -8.54 -1.66
N ILE A 74 0.42 -9.41 -0.78
CA ILE A 74 1.00 -10.73 -0.54
C ILE A 74 0.96 -11.57 -1.82
N ASP A 75 -0.20 -11.72 -2.46
CA ASP A 75 -0.38 -12.49 -3.69
C ASP A 75 0.56 -11.99 -4.80
N LYS A 76 0.61 -10.66 -5.03
CA LYS A 76 1.51 -10.07 -6.01
C LYS A 76 2.98 -10.36 -5.70
N SER A 77 3.37 -10.31 -4.43
CA SER A 77 4.75 -10.53 -3.99
C SER A 77 5.18 -11.97 -4.22
N LEU A 78 4.32 -12.94 -3.92
CA LEU A 78 4.57 -14.36 -4.18
C LEU A 78 4.69 -14.64 -5.69
N LYS A 79 3.78 -14.09 -6.50
CA LYS A 79 3.86 -14.21 -7.97
C LYS A 79 5.14 -13.61 -8.55
N LEU A 80 5.57 -12.45 -8.02
CA LEU A 80 6.83 -11.85 -8.42
C LEU A 80 8.02 -12.74 -8.05
N PHE A 81 8.02 -13.30 -6.84
CA PHE A 81 9.06 -14.23 -6.39
C PHE A 81 9.15 -15.45 -7.29
N ASP A 82 8.02 -16.10 -7.61
CA ASP A 82 8.01 -17.26 -8.50
C ASP A 82 8.53 -16.93 -9.90
N ARG A 83 8.20 -15.75 -10.42
CA ARG A 83 8.74 -15.28 -11.71
C ARG A 83 10.26 -15.14 -11.65
N ILE A 84 10.80 -14.44 -10.64
CA ILE A 84 12.25 -14.21 -10.48
C ILE A 84 13.00 -15.52 -10.25
N LYS A 85 12.43 -16.46 -9.48
CA LYS A 85 13.05 -17.76 -9.21
C LYS A 85 13.20 -18.61 -10.48
N ASN A 86 12.33 -18.41 -11.47
CA ASN A 86 12.33 -19.16 -12.73
C ASN A 86 13.05 -18.41 -13.87
N GLU A 87 13.53 -17.18 -13.63
CA GLU A 87 14.45 -16.42 -14.50
C GLU A 87 15.89 -16.93 -14.31
#